data_AF-A0A6N7LSG8-F1
#
_entry.id   AF-A0A6N7LSG8-F1
#
_cell.length_a   1.000
_cell.length_b   1.000
_cell.length_c   1.000
_cell.angle_alpha   90.00
_cell.angle_beta   90.00
_cell.angle_gamma   90.00
#
_symmetry.space_group_name_H-M   'P 1'
#
loop_
_entity.id
_entity.type
_entity.pdbx_description
1 polymer ?
#
loop_
_entity_poly.entity_id
_entity_poly.type
_entity_poly.pdbx_seq_one_letter_code
_entity_poly.pdbx_strand_id
1 'polypeptide(L)'
;MTLPLDSAFALRTGDILLFSGRGLTSEVIRVFTRSPWSHIGMVVFLPDSPEPLVLESTTLGESDDVRLGKPVAGVSLVSLDTKLKDYPGSVAVRRRHGPDLSENQDRLLQRLLRRLMHRPYKNYLFCNAIDVLTAFRRKPDQRGWFCSELVAELYRRLGWLPRDIRASTLVPGHFGSRHMRLLNGKLGRAQWLKQESGCEDLRASAGFCGSSHAIRTQTSPHERPLPLQ
;
A
#
# COMPACT_ATOMS: atom_id res chain seq x y z
N MET A 1 12.35 -25.41 6.82
CA MET A 1 11.07 -26.12 6.57
C MET A 1 10.09 -25.11 6.00
N THR A 2 9.96 -25.09 4.67
CA THR A 2 8.93 -24.32 3.97
C THR A 2 7.59 -24.98 4.27
N LEU A 3 6.74 -24.33 5.05
CA LEU A 3 5.35 -24.74 5.12
C LEU A 3 4.80 -24.69 3.69
N PRO A 4 4.16 -25.75 3.18
CA PRO A 4 3.32 -25.57 2.00
C PRO A 4 2.38 -24.41 2.33
N LEU A 5 2.05 -23.59 1.33
CA LEU A 5 0.88 -22.70 1.41
C LEU A 5 -0.38 -23.57 1.50
N ASP A 6 -0.48 -24.39 2.55
CA ASP A 6 -1.61 -25.22 2.89
C ASP A 6 -2.80 -24.28 3.06
N SER A 7 -3.88 -24.61 2.35
CA SER A 7 -5.32 -24.34 2.48
C SER A 7 -5.88 -23.28 3.47
N ALA A 8 -5.15 -22.86 4.51
CA ALA A 8 -5.51 -21.85 5.49
C ALA A 8 -5.62 -20.41 4.93
N PHE A 9 -4.97 -20.12 3.80
CA PHE A 9 -5.02 -18.81 3.15
C PHE A 9 -5.31 -18.97 1.65
N ALA A 10 -6.59 -19.17 1.29
CA ALA A 10 -7.01 -19.03 -0.09
C ALA A 10 -6.83 -17.57 -0.53
N LEU A 11 -5.67 -17.28 -1.13
CA LEU A 11 -5.34 -15.99 -1.70
C LEU A 11 -6.14 -15.79 -2.98
N ARG A 12 -6.41 -14.52 -3.31
CA ARG A 12 -7.05 -14.16 -4.57
C ARG A 12 -6.45 -12.90 -5.17
N THR A 13 -6.71 -12.73 -6.47
CA THR A 13 -6.34 -11.51 -7.18
C THR A 13 -6.91 -10.29 -6.46
N GLY A 14 -6.01 -9.35 -6.18
CA GLY A 14 -6.32 -8.15 -5.44
C GLY A 14 -6.03 -8.24 -3.95
N ASP A 15 -5.61 -9.37 -3.38
CA ASP A 15 -5.09 -9.37 -2.00
C ASP A 15 -3.82 -8.52 -1.92
N ILE A 16 -3.61 -7.82 -0.80
CA ILE A 16 -2.46 -6.93 -0.62
C ILE A 16 -1.41 -7.61 0.25
N LEU A 17 -0.17 -7.62 -0.22
CA LEU A 17 0.98 -7.93 0.59
C LEU A 17 1.57 -6.64 1.16
N LEU A 18 1.83 -6.67 2.45
CA LEU A 18 2.46 -5.60 3.21
C LEU A 18 3.82 -6.09 3.67
N PHE A 19 4.84 -5.31 3.35
CA PHE A 19 6.23 -5.65 3.62
C PHE A 19 6.79 -4.69 4.67
N SER A 20 7.53 -5.25 5.63
CA SER A 20 8.22 -4.53 6.68
C SER A 20 9.68 -4.98 6.70
N GLY A 21 10.51 -4.27 5.93
CA GLY A 21 11.95 -4.51 5.80
C GLY A 21 12.78 -3.64 6.73
N ARG A 22 14.06 -3.99 6.88
CA ARG A 22 15.04 -3.34 7.78
C ARG A 22 16.04 -2.40 7.07
N GLY A 23 15.88 -2.13 5.78
CA GLY A 23 16.79 -1.24 5.03
C GLY A 23 16.54 0.26 5.28
N LEU A 24 17.56 1.10 5.10
CA LEU A 24 17.47 2.58 5.31
C LEU A 24 16.34 3.24 4.51
N THR A 25 16.09 2.81 3.28
CA THR A 25 14.95 3.29 2.46
C THR A 25 13.61 2.87 3.05
N SER A 26 13.55 1.69 3.67
CA SER A 26 12.36 1.21 4.38
C SER A 26 12.08 2.04 5.63
N GLU A 27 13.10 2.42 6.40
CA GLU A 27 12.94 3.26 7.58
C GLU A 27 12.39 4.65 7.24
N VAL A 28 12.94 5.30 6.20
CA VAL A 28 12.46 6.62 5.77
C VAL A 28 11.00 6.56 5.33
N ILE A 29 10.61 5.54 4.57
CA ILE A 29 9.22 5.36 4.16
C ILE A 29 8.33 5.09 5.38
N ARG A 30 8.75 4.24 6.32
CA ARG A 30 7.97 3.95 7.54
C ARG A 30 7.72 5.19 8.38
N VAL A 31 8.76 6.00 8.59
CA VAL A 31 8.67 7.27 9.33
C VAL A 31 7.75 8.25 8.60
N PHE A 32 7.97 8.45 7.29
CA PHE A 32 7.18 9.39 6.50
C PHE A 32 5.70 8.99 6.44
N THR A 33 5.43 7.68 6.35
CA THR A 33 4.07 7.14 6.25
C THR A 33 3.44 6.82 7.61
N ARG A 34 4.17 7.08 8.71
CA ARG A 34 3.78 6.77 10.10
C ARG A 34 3.22 5.36 10.26
N SER A 35 3.91 4.41 9.66
CA SER A 35 3.42 3.04 9.50
C SER A 35 4.59 2.05 9.56
N PRO A 36 4.38 0.81 10.06
CA PRO A 36 5.41 -0.22 10.03
C PRO A 36 5.71 -0.75 8.62
N TRP A 37 4.83 -0.48 7.65
CA TRP A 37 4.93 -0.96 6.28
C TRP A 37 5.80 -0.05 5.42
N SER A 38 6.86 -0.60 4.84
CA SER A 38 7.77 0.11 3.93
C SER A 38 7.45 -0.11 2.46
N HIS A 39 6.79 -1.22 2.12
CA HIS A 39 6.47 -1.58 0.74
C HIS A 39 5.16 -2.37 0.68
N ILE A 40 4.50 -2.33 -0.48
CA ILE A 40 3.30 -3.13 -0.74
C ILE A 40 3.34 -3.74 -2.15
N GLY A 41 2.71 -4.90 -2.28
CA GLY A 41 2.45 -5.57 -3.54
C GLY A 41 1.00 -6.05 -3.61
N MET A 42 0.55 -6.41 -4.81
CA MET A 42 -0.78 -6.98 -5.02
C MET A 42 -0.64 -8.42 -5.55
N VAL A 43 -1.33 -9.35 -4.91
CA VAL A 43 -1.43 -10.72 -5.41
C VAL A 43 -2.22 -10.72 -6.71
N VAL A 44 -1.71 -11.41 -7.73
CA VAL A 44 -2.39 -11.64 -9.00
C VAL A 44 -2.26 -13.11 -9.40
N PHE A 45 -3.39 -13.69 -9.79
CA PHE A 45 -3.46 -14.97 -10.48
C PHE A 45 -3.63 -14.70 -11.97
N LEU A 46 -2.78 -15.30 -12.79
CA LEU A 46 -2.84 -15.15 -14.25
C LEU A 46 -3.12 -16.51 -14.90
N PRO A 47 -3.84 -16.56 -16.03
CA PRO A 47 -4.12 -17.83 -16.72
C PRO A 47 -2.86 -18.56 -17.20
N ASP A 48 -1.77 -17.84 -17.43
CA ASP A 48 -0.48 -18.35 -17.90
C ASP A 48 0.46 -18.76 -16.74
N SER A 49 0.00 -18.71 -15.48
CA SER A 49 0.81 -19.06 -14.32
C SER A 49 0.03 -19.95 -13.33
N PRO A 50 0.56 -21.12 -12.95
CA PRO A 50 -0.10 -22.00 -11.98
C PRO A 50 0.02 -21.48 -10.53
N GLU A 51 0.99 -20.61 -10.26
CA GLU A 51 1.29 -20.10 -8.93
C GLU A 51 0.82 -18.64 -8.76
N PRO A 52 0.49 -18.21 -7.53
CA PRO A 52 0.22 -16.81 -7.27
C PRO A 52 1.47 -15.95 -7.50
N LEU A 53 1.26 -14.84 -8.21
CA LEU A 53 2.30 -13.84 -8.45
C LEU A 53 2.07 -12.60 -7.59
N VAL A 54 3.14 -11.83 -7.40
CA VAL A 54 3.11 -10.51 -6.77
C VAL A 54 3.42 -9.47 -7.82
N LEU A 55 2.46 -8.60 -8.07
CA LEU A 55 2.68 -7.37 -8.79
C LEU A 55 3.20 -6.30 -7.84
N GLU A 56 4.38 -5.78 -8.12
CA GLU A 56 5.00 -4.73 -7.30
C GLU A 56 5.74 -3.69 -8.14
N SER A 57 6.16 -2.61 -7.48
CA SER A 57 7.11 -1.66 -8.04
C SER A 57 8.19 -1.33 -7.03
N THR A 58 9.45 -1.65 -7.36
CA THR A 58 10.59 -1.54 -6.42
C THR A 58 11.77 -0.78 -7.05
N THR A 59 12.62 -0.18 -6.22
CA THR A 59 13.86 0.50 -6.68
C THR A 59 14.92 -0.47 -7.16
N LEU A 60 15.06 -1.59 -6.44
CA LEU A 60 15.99 -2.67 -6.69
C LEU A 60 15.15 -3.94 -6.56
N GLY A 61 15.11 -4.76 -7.60
CA GLY A 61 14.44 -6.04 -7.55
C GLY A 61 15.22 -6.98 -6.63
N GLU A 62 14.58 -7.49 -5.59
CA GLU A 62 15.15 -8.54 -4.73
C GLU A 62 14.90 -9.93 -5.30
N SER A 63 13.83 -10.07 -6.10
CA SER A 63 13.42 -11.31 -6.74
C SER A 63 13.30 -11.11 -8.25
N ASP A 64 13.45 -12.21 -8.98
CA ASP A 64 13.41 -12.20 -10.44
C ASP A 64 12.00 -11.96 -10.98
N ASP A 65 11.90 -11.10 -11.99
CA ASP A 65 10.68 -10.98 -12.77
C ASP A 65 10.41 -12.28 -13.52
N VAL A 66 9.21 -12.84 -13.39
CA VAL A 66 8.86 -14.16 -13.95
C VAL A 66 8.85 -14.19 -15.48
N ARG A 67 8.80 -13.02 -16.15
CA ARG A 67 8.84 -12.93 -17.62
C ARG A 67 10.25 -12.70 -18.14
N LEU A 68 11.08 -11.95 -17.40
CA LEU A 68 12.44 -11.61 -17.82
C LEU A 68 13.54 -12.48 -17.19
N GLY A 69 13.23 -13.27 -16.17
CA GLY A 69 14.17 -14.16 -15.49
C GLY A 69 15.32 -13.42 -14.80
N LYS A 70 15.12 -12.15 -14.43
CA LYS A 70 16.11 -11.32 -13.75
C LYS A 70 15.43 -10.22 -12.93
N PRO A 71 16.12 -9.59 -11.97
CA PRO A 71 15.52 -8.51 -11.20
C PRO A 71 15.30 -7.27 -12.07
N VAL A 72 14.16 -6.60 -11.86
CA VAL A 72 13.78 -5.39 -12.59
C VAL A 72 13.57 -4.25 -11.60
N ALA A 73 14.19 -3.09 -11.87
CA ALA A 73 13.88 -1.85 -11.19
C ALA A 73 12.61 -1.23 -11.82
N GLY A 74 11.57 -1.04 -11.02
CA GLY A 74 10.25 -0.61 -11.49
C GLY A 74 9.19 -1.68 -11.34
N VAL A 75 8.20 -1.66 -12.22
CA VAL A 75 7.05 -2.56 -12.16
C VAL A 75 7.44 -3.96 -12.65
N SER A 76 7.23 -4.96 -11.81
CA SER A 76 7.56 -6.37 -12.08
C SER A 76 6.49 -7.32 -11.57
N LEU A 77 6.52 -8.55 -12.07
CA LEU A 77 5.75 -9.70 -11.58
C LEU A 77 6.73 -10.73 -11.04
N VAL A 78 6.62 -11.08 -9.76
CA VAL A 78 7.51 -12.04 -9.11
C VAL A 78 6.70 -13.20 -8.53
N SER A 79 7.28 -14.40 -8.41
CA SER A 79 6.61 -15.50 -7.70
C SER A 79 6.41 -15.13 -6.23
N LEU A 80 5.23 -15.40 -5.69
CA LEU A 80 4.96 -15.17 -4.26
C LEU A 80 5.90 -15.98 -3.37
N ASP A 81 6.14 -17.26 -3.71
CA ASP A 81 6.99 -18.14 -2.91
C ASP A 81 8.44 -17.63 -2.88
N THR A 82 9.00 -17.32 -4.05
CA THR A 82 10.33 -16.70 -4.18
C THR A 82 10.41 -15.40 -3.40
N LYS A 83 9.42 -14.51 -3.56
CA LYS A 83 9.39 -13.22 -2.85
C LYS A 83 9.36 -13.39 -1.34
N LEU A 84 8.58 -14.34 -0.81
CA LEU A 84 8.55 -14.62 0.63
C LEU A 84 9.89 -15.16 1.13
N LYS A 85 10.56 -16.02 0.36
CA LYS A 85 11.88 -16.54 0.70
C LYS A 85 12.93 -15.44 0.73
N ASP A 86 13.04 -14.67 -0.35
CA ASP A 86 14.13 -13.69 -0.56
C ASP A 86 14.00 -12.45 0.32
N TYR A 87 12.77 -12.03 0.65
CA TYR A 87 12.55 -10.74 1.32
C TYR A 87 13.19 -10.69 2.72
N PRO A 88 14.16 -9.79 3.00
CA PRO A 88 14.83 -9.70 4.29
C PRO A 88 13.98 -8.89 5.28
N GLY A 89 12.88 -9.48 5.74
CA GLY A 89 11.95 -8.86 6.67
C GLY A 89 10.65 -9.62 6.85
N SER A 90 9.66 -8.96 7.46
CA SER A 90 8.34 -9.54 7.71
C SER A 90 7.36 -9.19 6.59
N VAL A 91 6.49 -10.13 6.26
CA VAL A 91 5.47 -10.01 5.22
C VAL A 91 4.12 -10.40 5.80
N ALA A 92 3.13 -9.52 5.67
CA ALA A 92 1.74 -9.78 6.02
C ALA A 92 0.85 -9.69 4.79
N VAL A 93 -0.25 -10.44 4.78
CA VAL A 93 -1.32 -10.29 3.79
C VAL A 93 -2.53 -9.60 4.40
N ARG A 94 -3.16 -8.73 3.63
CA ARG A 94 -4.52 -8.24 3.85
C ARG A 94 -5.42 -8.73 2.73
N ARG A 95 -6.31 -9.66 3.06
CA ARG A 95 -7.26 -10.20 2.11
C ARG A 95 -8.28 -9.16 1.68
N ARG A 96 -8.49 -9.02 0.37
CA ARG A 96 -9.62 -8.29 -0.19
C ARG A 96 -10.87 -9.10 0.12
N HIS A 97 -11.92 -8.45 0.59
CA HIS A 97 -13.27 -9.00 0.74
C HIS A 97 -14.22 -8.23 -0.18
N GLY A 98 -15.25 -8.89 -0.70
CA GLY A 98 -16.12 -8.37 -1.76
C GLY A 98 -16.23 -9.34 -2.92
N PRO A 99 -16.99 -8.99 -3.98
CA PRO A 99 -17.24 -9.85 -5.13
C PRO A 99 -15.93 -10.20 -5.84
N ASP A 100 -15.91 -11.35 -6.50
CA ASP A 100 -14.81 -11.72 -7.38
C ASP A 100 -14.73 -10.80 -8.60
N LEU A 101 -13.62 -10.88 -9.34
CA LEU A 101 -13.46 -10.07 -10.54
C LEU A 101 -14.47 -10.56 -11.58
N SER A 102 -15.30 -9.66 -12.09
CA SER A 102 -16.04 -9.92 -13.33
C SER A 102 -15.07 -10.15 -14.49
N GLU A 103 -15.49 -10.84 -15.55
CA GLU A 103 -14.68 -11.02 -16.75
C GLU A 103 -14.16 -9.70 -17.33
N ASN A 104 -14.97 -8.64 -17.26
CA ASN A 104 -14.56 -7.31 -17.73
C ASN A 104 -13.43 -6.72 -16.88
N GLN A 105 -13.48 -6.91 -15.57
CA GLN A 105 -12.40 -6.50 -14.66
C GLN A 105 -11.15 -7.34 -14.88
N ASP A 106 -11.28 -8.65 -15.12
CA ASP A 106 -10.15 -9.52 -15.42
C ASP A 106 -9.46 -9.12 -16.74
N ARG A 107 -10.23 -8.95 -17.82
CA ARG A 107 -9.72 -8.44 -19.11
C ARG A 107 -9.04 -7.07 -18.96
N LEU A 108 -9.59 -6.20 -18.12
CA LEU A 108 -8.99 -4.90 -17.81
C LEU A 108 -7.67 -5.06 -17.04
N LEU A 109 -7.63 -5.89 -16.00
CA LEU A 109 -6.42 -6.18 -15.23
C LEU A 109 -5.30 -6.66 -16.16
N GLN A 110 -5.56 -7.66 -17.00
CA GLN A 110 -4.57 -8.17 -17.95
C GLN A 110 -4.04 -7.08 -18.90
N ARG A 111 -4.92 -6.19 -19.38
CA ARG A 111 -4.52 -5.04 -20.22
C ARG A 111 -3.65 -4.05 -19.45
N LEU A 112 -3.99 -3.78 -18.18
CA LEU A 112 -3.22 -2.89 -17.33
C LEU A 112 -1.83 -3.46 -17.02
N LEU A 113 -1.76 -4.74 -16.69
CA LEU A 113 -0.49 -5.45 -16.50
C LEU A 113 0.40 -5.28 -17.74
N ARG A 114 -0.07 -5.66 -18.94
CA ARG A 114 0.70 -5.49 -20.18
C ARG A 114 1.20 -4.06 -20.43
N ARG A 115 0.44 -3.04 -20.01
CA ARG A 115 0.81 -1.62 -20.20
C ARG A 115 1.81 -1.12 -19.14
N LEU A 116 1.74 -1.66 -17.94
CA LEU A 116 2.48 -1.18 -16.76
C LEU A 116 3.77 -1.95 -16.52
N MET A 117 3.87 -3.20 -16.97
CA MET A 117 5.08 -4.02 -16.83
C MET A 117 6.33 -3.25 -17.30
N HIS A 118 7.39 -3.35 -16.49
CA HIS A 118 8.71 -2.74 -16.72
C HIS A 118 8.71 -1.22 -16.83
N ARG A 119 7.63 -0.53 -16.42
CA ARG A 119 7.68 0.91 -16.20
C ARG A 119 8.64 1.21 -15.04
N PRO A 120 9.46 2.27 -15.12
CA PRO A 120 10.48 2.52 -14.12
C PRO A 120 9.86 2.86 -12.77
N TYR A 121 10.65 2.68 -11.72
CA TYR A 121 10.28 3.13 -10.38
C TYR A 121 10.32 4.66 -10.29
N LYS A 122 9.38 5.22 -9.54
CA LYS A 122 9.31 6.66 -9.25
C LYS A 122 9.73 6.93 -7.81
N ASN A 123 10.71 7.81 -7.62
CA ASN A 123 11.16 8.20 -6.28
C ASN A 123 10.06 8.98 -5.56
N TYR A 124 9.34 8.28 -4.67
CA TYR A 124 8.20 8.82 -3.96
C TYR A 124 8.53 10.08 -3.17
N LEU A 125 9.65 10.14 -2.46
CA LEU A 125 10.00 11.29 -1.60
C LEU A 125 10.15 12.57 -2.43
N PHE A 126 10.87 12.47 -3.55
CA PHE A 126 11.08 13.60 -4.45
C PHE A 126 9.76 14.05 -5.10
N CYS A 127 8.99 13.11 -5.63
CA CYS A 127 7.71 13.44 -6.27
C CYS A 127 6.69 14.01 -5.28
N ASN A 128 6.62 13.45 -4.07
CA ASN A 128 5.72 13.92 -3.03
C ASN A 128 6.14 15.30 -2.51
N ALA A 129 7.44 15.58 -2.38
CA ALA A 129 7.94 16.91 -2.03
C ALA A 129 7.53 17.97 -3.08
N ILE A 130 7.64 17.64 -4.36
CA ILE A 130 7.17 18.52 -5.46
C ILE A 130 5.65 18.68 -5.42
N ASP A 131 4.91 17.60 -5.20
CA ASP A 131 3.45 17.65 -5.10
C ASP A 131 3.01 18.55 -3.93
N VAL A 132 3.62 18.43 -2.76
CA VAL A 132 3.37 19.31 -1.60
C VAL A 132 3.74 20.76 -1.91
N LEU A 133 4.92 21.02 -2.49
CA LEU A 133 5.35 22.37 -2.89
C LEU A 133 4.39 23.02 -3.87
N THR A 134 3.76 22.22 -4.74
CA THR A 134 2.79 22.69 -5.74
C THR A 134 1.34 22.60 -5.26
N ALA A 135 1.11 22.38 -3.96
CA ALA A 135 -0.20 22.21 -3.35
C ALA A 135 -1.08 21.18 -4.11
N PHE A 136 -0.46 20.11 -4.60
CA PHE A 136 -1.06 19.03 -5.39
C PHE A 136 -1.77 19.54 -6.66
N ARG A 137 -1.41 20.71 -7.20
CA ARG A 137 -2.00 21.24 -8.44
C ARG A 137 -1.41 20.61 -9.70
N ARG A 138 -0.22 20.02 -9.61
CA ARG A 138 0.40 19.31 -10.74
C ARG A 138 -0.27 17.98 -11.02
N LYS A 139 -0.32 17.60 -12.30
CA LYS A 139 -0.68 16.24 -12.72
C LYS A 139 0.36 15.27 -12.16
N PRO A 140 -0.06 14.09 -11.65
CA PRO A 140 0.88 13.08 -11.17
C PRO A 140 1.88 12.70 -12.27
N ASP A 141 3.16 12.58 -11.92
CA ASP A 141 4.15 12.03 -12.83
C ASP A 141 3.84 10.56 -13.11
N GLN A 142 3.56 10.25 -14.38
CA GLN A 142 3.21 8.91 -14.89
C GLN A 142 4.39 8.22 -15.57
N ARG A 143 5.59 8.83 -15.55
CA ARG A 143 6.80 8.23 -16.15
C ARG A 143 7.24 6.98 -15.39
N GLY A 144 6.99 6.93 -14.08
CA GLY A 144 7.24 5.77 -13.24
C GLY A 144 6.20 5.61 -12.14
N TRP A 145 6.32 4.52 -11.38
CA TRP A 145 5.36 4.15 -10.34
C TRP A 145 6.02 3.95 -8.98
N PHE A 146 5.36 4.43 -7.93
CA PHE A 146 5.63 4.01 -6.56
C PHE A 146 4.78 2.79 -6.22
N CYS A 147 5.22 1.94 -5.30
CA CYS A 147 4.56 0.67 -4.97
C CYS A 147 3.08 0.85 -4.62
N SER A 148 2.75 1.78 -3.72
CA SER A 148 1.37 2.01 -3.31
C SER A 148 0.55 2.81 -4.33
N GLU A 149 1.20 3.66 -5.13
CA GLU A 149 0.56 4.38 -6.24
C GLU A 149 0.12 3.38 -7.33
N LEU A 150 0.94 2.38 -7.63
CA LEU A 150 0.62 1.31 -8.58
C LEU A 150 -0.62 0.53 -8.14
N VAL A 151 -0.63 0.05 -6.89
CA VAL A 151 -1.76 -0.70 -6.32
C VAL A 151 -3.01 0.17 -6.27
N ALA A 152 -2.88 1.44 -5.85
CA ALA A 152 -3.98 2.39 -5.83
C ALA A 152 -4.60 2.61 -7.21
N GLU A 153 -3.78 2.76 -8.25
CA GLU A 153 -4.26 2.97 -9.62
C GLU A 153 -5.00 1.73 -10.14
N LEU A 154 -4.49 0.52 -9.87
CA LEU A 154 -5.17 -0.72 -10.24
C LEU A 154 -6.52 -0.85 -9.54
N TYR A 155 -6.53 -0.64 -8.22
CA TYR A 155 -7.76 -0.66 -7.43
C TYR A 155 -8.78 0.37 -7.92
N ARG A 156 -8.33 1.58 -8.25
CA ARG A 156 -9.16 2.65 -8.81
C ARG A 156 -9.78 2.26 -10.16
N ARG A 157 -8.97 1.69 -11.07
CA ARG A 157 -9.44 1.25 -12.39
C ARG A 157 -10.35 0.03 -12.34
N LEU A 158 -10.11 -0.88 -11.40
CA LEU A 158 -10.95 -2.05 -11.16
C LEU A 158 -12.23 -1.71 -10.38
N GLY A 159 -12.39 -0.46 -9.93
CA GLY A 159 -13.59 0.01 -9.24
C GLY A 159 -13.65 -0.37 -7.75
N TRP A 160 -12.51 -0.69 -7.14
CA TRP A 160 -12.41 -0.92 -5.70
C TRP A 160 -12.11 0.35 -4.91
N LEU A 161 -11.54 1.38 -5.55
CA LEU A 161 -11.37 2.72 -4.98
C LEU A 161 -12.16 3.78 -5.80
N PRO A 162 -12.53 4.92 -5.18
CA PRO A 162 -13.18 6.04 -5.88
C PRO A 162 -12.39 6.51 -7.11
N ARG A 163 -13.06 6.78 -8.22
CA ARG A 163 -12.38 7.13 -9.50
C ARG A 163 -11.62 8.45 -9.45
N ASP A 164 -12.06 9.35 -8.58
CA ASP A 164 -11.54 10.69 -8.30
C ASP A 164 -10.38 10.69 -7.30
N ILE A 165 -10.09 9.55 -6.64
CA ILE A 165 -8.95 9.47 -5.72
C ILE A 165 -7.64 9.68 -6.47
N ARG A 166 -6.76 10.51 -5.90
CA ARG A 166 -5.41 10.71 -6.42
C ARG A 166 -4.52 9.57 -5.93
N ALA A 167 -4.25 8.59 -6.80
CA ALA A 167 -3.44 7.42 -6.45
C ALA A 167 -2.06 7.77 -5.83
N SER A 168 -1.43 8.86 -6.28
CA SER A 168 -0.12 9.31 -5.80
C SER A 168 -0.10 9.76 -4.33
N THR A 169 -1.26 10.05 -3.73
CA THR A 169 -1.35 10.43 -2.31
C THR A 169 -1.51 9.22 -1.39
N LEU A 170 -1.75 8.03 -1.95
CA LEU A 170 -1.88 6.82 -1.16
C LEU A 170 -0.51 6.17 -0.93
N VAL A 171 -0.10 6.13 0.34
CA VAL A 171 1.11 5.45 0.82
C VAL A 171 0.85 4.04 1.38
N PRO A 172 1.89 3.19 1.57
CA PRO A 172 1.77 1.87 2.21
C PRO A 172 0.97 1.88 3.52
N GLY A 173 1.18 2.89 4.36
CA GLY A 173 0.46 3.04 5.63
C GLY A 173 -1.06 3.10 5.50
N HIS A 174 -1.60 3.71 4.44
CA HIS A 174 -3.05 3.68 4.21
C HIS A 174 -3.53 2.25 3.96
N PHE A 175 -2.83 1.49 3.11
CA PHE A 175 -3.18 0.10 2.83
C PHE A 175 -2.93 -0.83 4.00
N GLY A 176 -2.07 -0.47 4.96
CA GLY A 176 -1.93 -1.17 6.24
C GLY A 176 -2.99 -0.81 7.27
N SER A 177 -3.61 0.37 7.15
CA SER A 177 -4.54 0.91 8.13
C SER A 177 -5.90 0.20 8.11
N ARG A 178 -6.46 -0.07 9.30
CA ARG A 178 -7.85 -0.55 9.46
C ARG A 178 -8.91 0.42 8.92
N HIS A 179 -8.52 1.65 8.60
CA HIS A 179 -9.40 2.70 8.09
C HIS A 179 -9.51 2.71 6.57
N MET A 180 -8.68 1.96 5.83
CA MET A 180 -8.85 1.81 4.38
C MET A 180 -10.21 1.17 4.07
N ARG A 181 -10.94 1.78 3.15
CA ARG A 181 -12.27 1.34 2.68
C ARG A 181 -12.21 1.12 1.18
N LEU A 182 -12.92 0.08 0.72
CA LEU A 182 -13.13 -0.19 -0.70
C LEU A 182 -14.61 0.08 -1.02
N LEU A 183 -14.92 0.47 -2.24
CA LEU A 183 -16.29 0.83 -2.64
C LEU A 183 -17.27 -0.36 -2.51
N ASN A 184 -16.85 -1.56 -2.92
CA ASN A 184 -17.67 -2.77 -2.92
C ASN A 184 -16.99 -3.88 -2.11
N GLY A 185 -16.44 -3.54 -0.94
CA GLY A 185 -15.64 -4.49 -0.19
C GLY A 185 -14.87 -3.89 0.97
N LYS A 186 -13.91 -4.66 1.49
CA LYS A 186 -12.99 -4.22 2.54
C LYS A 186 -11.68 -4.98 2.47
N LEU A 187 -10.64 -4.43 3.07
CA LEU A 187 -9.42 -5.17 3.36
C LEU A 187 -9.52 -5.79 4.76
N GLY A 188 -9.28 -7.09 4.87
CA GLY A 188 -9.26 -7.84 6.11
C GLY A 188 -8.18 -7.36 7.09
N ARG A 189 -8.08 -8.03 8.24
CA ARG A 189 -6.97 -7.79 9.18
C ARG A 189 -5.67 -8.28 8.53
N ALA A 190 -4.55 -7.66 8.89
CA ALA A 190 -3.24 -8.14 8.48
C ALA A 190 -2.96 -9.51 9.13
N GLN A 191 -2.57 -10.48 8.32
CA GLN A 191 -2.22 -11.84 8.74
C GLN A 191 -0.78 -12.11 8.29
N TRP A 192 0.10 -12.50 9.20
CA TRP A 192 1.51 -12.71 8.88
C TRP A 192 1.70 -13.95 8.01
N LEU A 193 2.41 -13.79 6.89
CA LEU A 193 2.90 -14.88 6.04
C LEU A 193 4.35 -15.23 6.37
N LYS A 194 5.15 -14.22 6.74
CA LYS A 194 6.53 -14.34 7.21
C LYS A 194 6.75 -13.36 8.35
N GLN A 195 7.32 -13.83 9.45
CA GLN A 195 7.67 -12.99 10.59
C GLN A 195 9.12 -13.27 10.97
N GLU A 196 9.95 -12.24 11.02
CA GLU A 196 11.30 -12.35 11.56
C GLU A 196 11.33 -11.98 13.04
N SER A 197 12.09 -12.74 13.83
CA SER A 197 12.35 -12.47 15.25
C SER A 197 12.92 -11.05 15.41
N GLY A 198 12.33 -10.26 16.31
CA GLY A 198 12.65 -8.82 16.50
C GLY A 198 11.56 -7.85 16.02
N CYS A 199 10.42 -8.35 15.54
CA CYS A 199 9.20 -7.56 15.26
C CYS A 199 8.10 -7.84 16.28
N GLU A 200 8.45 -7.93 17.58
CA GLU A 200 7.48 -8.22 18.65
C GLU A 200 6.73 -6.98 19.17
N ASP A 201 7.25 -5.77 18.91
CA ASP A 201 6.69 -4.53 19.49
C ASP A 201 5.49 -3.92 18.73
N LEU A 202 4.91 -4.62 17.75
CA LEU A 202 3.71 -4.12 17.04
C LEU A 202 2.38 -4.49 17.70
N ARG A 203 2.40 -5.19 18.85
CA ARG A 203 1.17 -5.45 19.62
C ARG A 203 0.65 -4.23 20.39
N ALA A 204 1.42 -3.15 20.55
CA ALA A 204 1.08 -2.08 21.51
C ALA A 204 0.44 -0.80 20.93
N SER A 205 0.42 -0.55 19.62
CA SER A 205 -0.10 0.73 19.07
C SER A 205 -1.54 0.69 18.53
N ALA A 206 -2.27 -0.41 18.73
CA ALA A 206 -3.68 -0.53 18.36
C ALA A 206 -4.68 0.02 19.42
N GLY A 207 -4.18 0.61 20.51
CA GLY A 207 -5.00 1.17 21.58
C GLY A 207 -4.45 2.50 22.10
N PHE A 208 -4.84 3.61 21.48
CA PHE A 208 -5.20 4.80 22.25
C PHE A 208 -6.23 5.61 21.46
N CYS A 209 -7.46 5.57 21.96
CA CYS A 209 -8.54 6.48 21.62
C CYS A 209 -8.86 7.24 22.91
N GLY A 210 -9.01 8.56 22.81
CA GLY A 210 -9.22 9.49 23.93
C GLY A 210 -8.06 10.49 23.96
N SER A 211 -8.26 11.80 23.83
CA SER A 211 -9.42 12.61 24.18
C SER A 211 -9.56 13.83 23.26
N SER A 212 -10.82 14.14 22.97
CA SER A 212 -11.27 15.42 22.42
C SER A 212 -10.83 16.56 23.34
N HIS A 213 -10.21 17.61 22.77
CA HIS A 213 -10.20 18.94 23.37
C HIS A 213 -10.61 19.96 22.32
N ALA A 214 -11.93 20.16 22.26
CA ALA A 214 -12.54 21.44 22.55
C ALA A 214 -11.84 22.68 21.95
N ILE A 215 -12.42 23.14 20.84
CA ILE A 215 -12.27 24.49 20.30
C ILE A 215 -12.60 25.48 21.41
N ARG A 216 -11.60 26.22 21.87
CA ARG A 216 -11.75 27.32 22.83
C ARG A 216 -12.03 28.59 22.03
N THR A 217 -13.28 29.01 22.01
CA THR A 217 -13.70 30.36 21.61
C THR A 217 -12.97 31.39 22.46
N GLN A 218 -12.23 32.30 21.82
CA GLN A 218 -11.68 33.47 22.47
C GLN A 218 -12.79 34.53 22.57
N THR A 219 -13.30 34.76 23.77
CA THR A 219 -14.07 35.96 24.12
C THR A 219 -13.15 36.90 24.89
N SER A 220 -12.99 38.11 24.37
CA SER A 220 -12.24 39.22 24.98
C SER A 220 -12.95 39.73 26.25
N PRO A 221 -12.23 40.06 27.34
CA PRO A 221 -12.77 40.89 28.41
C PRO A 221 -12.13 42.27 28.37
N HIS A 222 -12.96 43.31 28.28
CA HIS A 222 -12.62 44.60 28.86
C HIS A 222 -13.88 45.20 29.46
N GLU A 223 -14.12 44.86 30.72
CA GLU A 223 -14.95 45.64 31.63
C GLU A 223 -14.20 46.92 32.02
N ARG A 224 -14.92 48.04 32.05
CA ARG A 224 -14.72 49.09 33.05
C ARG A 224 -16.08 49.63 33.50
N PRO A 225 -16.18 50.09 34.75
CA PRO A 225 -17.43 50.09 35.52
C PRO A 225 -18.18 51.42 35.47
N LEU A 226 -19.45 51.33 35.89
CA LEU A 226 -20.43 52.39 36.22
C LEU A 226 -19.84 53.60 36.97
N PRO A 227 -20.56 54.74 36.95
CA PRO A 227 -21.33 55.05 38.16
C PRO A 227 -22.75 55.62 37.91
N LEU A 228 -23.65 55.18 38.78
CA LEU A 228 -24.68 55.92 39.54
C LEU A 228 -25.18 57.26 38.97
N GLN A 229 -26.45 57.30 38.56
CA GLN A 229 -27.56 57.91 39.32
C GLN A 229 -28.91 57.46 38.73
#